data_AF-K1U663-F1
#
_entry.id   AF-K1U663-F1
#
_cell.length_a   1.000
_cell.length_b   1.000
_cell.length_c   1.000
_cell.angle_alpha   90.00
_cell.angle_beta   90.00
_cell.angle_gamma   90.00
#
_symmetry.space_group_name_H-M   'P 1'
#
loop_
_entity.id
_entity.type
_entity.pdbx_description
1 polymer ?
#
loop_
_entity_poly.entity_id
_entity_poly.type
_entity_poly.pdbx_seq_one_letter_code
_entity_poly.pdbx_strand_id
1 'polypeptide(L)'
;MTKLPKYDVPEGYDSWSYLNKLCDDGLAERYGDGDQPAGETGQTLRERLDYELGVIQRMGYVDYFLIVWDFINYAKEHGIPVGPGRGSAAGSIVAYCLKITNIDP
;
A
#
# COMPACT_ATOMS: atom_id res chain seq x y z
N MET A 1 -14.12 3.17 19.18
CA MET A 1 -13.21 4.20 18.64
C MET A 1 -11.83 3.61 18.55
N THR A 2 -11.34 3.37 17.34
CA THR A 2 -9.95 2.96 17.09
C THR A 2 -9.05 4.15 17.42
N LYS A 3 -8.16 4.01 18.42
CA LYS A 3 -7.19 5.05 18.82
C LYS A 3 -5.92 4.90 17.98
N LEU A 4 -6.01 5.16 16.68
CA LEU A 4 -4.83 5.23 15.83
C LEU A 4 -4.27 6.66 15.83
N PRO A 5 -2.94 6.83 15.81
CA PRO A 5 -2.36 8.14 15.57
C PRO A 5 -2.78 8.62 14.17
N LYS A 6 -3.03 9.92 14.05
CA LYS A 6 -3.21 10.55 12.74
C LYS A 6 -1.82 10.68 12.09
N TYR A 7 -1.74 10.38 10.79
CA TYR A 7 -0.52 10.63 10.02
C TYR A 7 -0.59 12.02 9.37
N ASP A 8 0.50 12.77 9.44
CA ASP A 8 0.59 14.08 8.81
C ASP A 8 1.06 13.92 7.36
N VAL A 9 0.24 14.37 6.42
CA VAL A 9 0.50 14.24 4.98
C VAL A 9 1.01 15.56 4.38
N PRO A 10 1.70 15.51 3.22
CA PRO A 10 2.09 16.72 2.50
C PRO A 10 0.90 17.64 2.17
N GLU A 11 1.19 18.93 2.03
CA GLU A 11 0.18 19.92 1.65
C GLU A 11 -0.50 19.55 0.32
N GLY A 12 -1.82 19.74 0.26
CA GLY A 12 -2.64 19.36 -0.90
C GLY A 12 -3.19 17.94 -0.86
N TYR A 13 -2.83 17.14 0.15
CA TYR A 13 -3.39 15.80 0.37
C TYR A 13 -4.16 15.69 1.70
N ASP A 14 -5.05 14.72 1.75
CA ASP A 14 -5.51 14.08 2.98
C ASP A 14 -4.94 12.65 3.07
N SER A 15 -5.07 11.96 4.21
CA SER A 15 -4.53 10.60 4.39
C SER A 15 -5.00 9.64 3.30
N TRP A 16 -6.25 9.80 2.83
CA TRP A 16 -6.83 8.91 1.83
C TRP A 16 -6.21 9.13 0.44
N SER A 17 -6.22 10.36 -0.04
CA SER A 17 -5.64 10.75 -1.32
C SER A 17 -4.14 10.50 -1.36
N TYR A 18 -3.42 10.70 -0.25
CA TYR A 18 -2.00 10.39 -0.17
C TYR A 18 -1.73 8.88 -0.25
N LEU A 19 -2.50 8.05 0.48
CA LEU A 19 -2.39 6.60 0.37
C LEU A 19 -2.66 6.11 -1.06
N ASN A 20 -3.68 6.66 -1.73
CA ASN A 20 -3.99 6.33 -3.13
C ASN A 20 -2.82 6.71 -4.04
N LYS A 21 -2.28 7.92 -3.91
CA LYS A 21 -1.14 8.39 -4.69
C LYS A 21 0.06 7.46 -4.56
N LEU A 22 0.41 7.05 -3.34
CA LEU A 22 1.52 6.13 -3.09
C LEU A 22 1.27 4.75 -3.70
N CYS A 23 0.03 4.27 -3.64
CA CYS A 23 -0.33 2.98 -4.24
C CYS A 23 -0.32 3.03 -5.77
N ASP A 24 -0.77 4.14 -6.37
CA ASP A 24 -0.71 4.37 -7.82
C ASP A 24 0.72 4.37 -8.33
N ASP A 25 1.60 5.10 -7.64
CA ASP A 25 3.03 5.13 -7.95
C ASP A 25 3.66 3.75 -7.81
N GLY A 26 3.34 3.06 -6.72
CA GLY A 26 3.81 1.70 -6.47
C GLY A 26 3.33 0.70 -7.52
N LEU A 27 2.07 0.79 -7.95
CA LEU A 27 1.50 -0.07 -8.99
C LEU A 27 2.23 0.16 -10.33
N ALA A 28 2.41 1.42 -10.72
CA ALA A 28 3.14 1.79 -11.92
C ALA A 28 4.61 1.35 -11.87
N GLU A 29 5.28 1.50 -10.73
CA GLU A 29 6.68 1.08 -10.55
C GLU A 29 6.84 -0.45 -10.63
N ARG A 30 5.93 -1.20 -10.00
CA ARG A 30 6.03 -2.66 -9.85
C ARG A 30 5.56 -3.43 -11.09
N TYR A 31 4.48 -2.96 -11.73
CA TYR A 31 3.81 -3.70 -12.80
C TYR A 31 3.78 -2.95 -14.14
N GLY A 32 4.01 -1.63 -14.14
CA GLY A 32 3.93 -0.77 -15.32
C GLY A 32 2.49 -0.45 -15.73
N ASP A 33 1.70 -1.49 -16.00
CA ASP A 33 0.31 -1.37 -16.48
C ASP A 33 -0.67 -2.03 -15.49
N GLY A 34 -1.66 -1.27 -15.05
CA GLY A 34 -2.69 -1.71 -14.10
C GLY A 34 -3.79 -2.58 -14.72
N ASP A 35 -3.91 -2.61 -16.05
CA ASP A 35 -4.91 -3.41 -16.78
C ASP A 35 -4.48 -4.88 -16.94
N GLN A 36 -3.28 -5.23 -16.48
CA GLN A 36 -2.82 -6.62 -16.46
C GLN A 36 -3.69 -7.49 -15.54
N PRO A 37 -3.83 -8.80 -15.82
CA PRO A 37 -4.56 -9.71 -14.97
C PRO A 37 -3.94 -9.84 -13.57
N ALA A 38 -4.77 -9.75 -12.53
CA ALA A 38 -4.41 -10.07 -11.16
C ALA A 38 -4.48 -11.59 -10.93
N GLY A 39 -3.47 -12.31 -11.42
CA GLY A 39 -3.42 -13.77 -11.38
C GLY A 39 -4.58 -14.41 -12.18
N GLU A 40 -5.15 -15.49 -11.65
CA GLU A 40 -6.25 -16.23 -12.31
C GLU A 40 -7.65 -15.80 -11.84
N THR A 41 -7.77 -14.62 -11.22
CA THR A 41 -9.02 -14.14 -10.60
C THR A 41 -10.05 -13.60 -11.59
N GLY A 42 -9.61 -13.29 -12.82
CA GLY A 42 -10.43 -12.58 -13.82
C GLY A 42 -10.56 -11.07 -13.59
N GLN A 43 -9.88 -10.52 -12.57
CA GLN A 43 -9.79 -9.09 -12.29
C GLN A 43 -8.47 -8.50 -12.83
N THR A 44 -8.44 -7.20 -13.08
CA THR A 44 -7.17 -6.49 -13.34
C THR A 44 -6.44 -6.15 -12.03
N LEU A 45 -5.15 -5.84 -12.10
CA LEU A 45 -4.37 -5.37 -10.95
C LEU A 45 -4.97 -4.08 -10.35
N ARG A 46 -5.45 -3.17 -11.22
CA ARG A 46 -6.17 -1.96 -10.82
C ARG A 46 -7.42 -2.28 -10.02
N GLU A 47 -8.27 -3.18 -10.52
CA GLU A 47 -9.50 -3.59 -9.83
C GLU A 47 -9.22 -4.21 -8.46
N ARG A 48 -8.19 -5.06 -8.36
CA ARG A 48 -7.76 -5.64 -7.07
C ARG A 48 -7.27 -4.56 -6.11
N LEU A 49 -6.46 -3.62 -6.59
CA LEU A 49 -5.95 -2.51 -5.79
C LEU A 49 -7.08 -1.64 -5.25
N ASP A 50 -8.02 -1.24 -6.11
CA ASP A 50 -9.15 -0.39 -5.75
C ASP A 50 -10.08 -1.10 -4.74
N TYR A 51 -10.27 -2.41 -4.90
CA TYR A 51 -10.99 -3.23 -3.92
C TYR A 51 -10.34 -3.20 -2.54
N GLU A 52 -9.03 -3.48 -2.45
CA GLU A 52 -8.29 -3.48 -1.18
C GLU A 52 -8.26 -2.08 -0.54
N LEU A 53 -7.99 -1.04 -1.33
CA LEU A 53 -8.03 0.35 -0.86
C LEU A 53 -9.40 0.74 -0.31
N GLY A 54 -10.48 0.35 -1.00
CA GLY A 54 -11.85 0.58 -0.53
C GLY A 54 -12.16 -0.14 0.79
N VAL A 55 -11.63 -1.36 1.00
CA VAL A 55 -11.75 -2.06 2.29
C VAL A 55 -10.99 -1.31 3.39
N ILE A 56 -9.75 -0.90 3.13
CA ILE A 56 -8.90 -0.16 4.09
C ILE A 56 -9.57 1.15 4.52
N GLN A 57 -10.15 1.89 3.56
CA GLN A 57 -10.87 3.12 3.82
C GLN A 57 -12.09 2.90 4.72
N ARG A 58 -12.95 1.93 4.35
CA ARG A 58 -14.17 1.61 5.13
C ARG A 58 -13.85 1.16 6.56
N MET A 59 -12.74 0.48 6.75
CA MET A 59 -12.30 0.01 8.06
C MET A 59 -11.58 1.08 8.90
N GLY A 60 -11.26 2.23 8.31
CA GLY A 60 -10.54 3.32 8.98
C GLY A 60 -9.06 3.02 9.26
N TYR A 61 -8.42 2.23 8.39
CA TYR A 61 -7.00 1.85 8.53
C TYR A 61 -6.04 2.65 7.63
N VAL A 62 -6.53 3.73 7.01
CA VAL A 62 -5.72 4.57 6.11
C VAL A 62 -4.45 5.08 6.80
N ASP A 63 -4.58 5.74 7.96
CA ASP A 63 -3.42 6.25 8.70
C ASP A 63 -2.49 5.14 9.18
N TYR A 64 -3.02 3.95 9.51
CA TYR A 64 -2.19 2.82 9.89
C TYR A 64 -1.25 2.39 8.75
N PHE A 65 -1.76 2.30 7.52
CA PHE A 65 -0.93 1.97 6.36
C PHE A 65 0.12 3.03 6.07
N LEU A 66 -0.21 4.32 6.21
CA LEU A 66 0.75 5.42 6.06
C LEU A 66 1.86 5.36 7.10
N ILE A 67 1.53 5.14 8.37
CA ILE A 67 2.54 4.99 9.43
C ILE A 67 3.47 3.81 9.15
N VAL A 68 2.91 2.65 8.75
CA VAL A 68 3.71 1.46 8.46
C VAL A 68 4.61 1.65 7.23
N TRP A 69 4.08 2.27 6.19
CA TRP A 69 4.84 2.65 5.01
C TRP A 69 6.00 3.58 5.37
N ASP A 70 5.76 4.61 6.17
CA ASP A 70 6.73 5.66 6.50
C ASP A 70 8.02 5.10 7.14
N PHE A 71 7.91 4.33 8.23
CA PHE A 71 9.11 3.82 8.88
C PHE A 71 9.83 2.74 8.06
N ILE A 72 9.11 1.99 7.21
CA ILE A 72 9.72 1.01 6.30
C ILE A 72 10.46 1.73 5.18
N ASN A 73 9.84 2.76 4.60
CA ASN A 73 10.44 3.56 3.54
C ASN A 73 11.70 4.27 4.07
N TYR A 74 11.61 4.91 5.23
CA TYR A 74 12.76 5.52 5.90
C TYR A 74 13.90 4.51 6.11
N ALA A 75 13.61 3.32 6.63
CA ALA A 75 14.63 2.29 6.84
C ALA A 75 15.34 1.92 5.53
N LYS A 76 14.57 1.73 4.44
CA LYS A 76 15.12 1.41 3.11
C LYS A 76 15.99 2.53 2.55
N GLU A 77 15.53 3.77 2.63
CA GLU A 77 16.28 4.96 2.16
C GLU A 77 17.60 5.16 2.92
N HIS A 78 17.67 4.71 4.17
CA HIS A 78 18.87 4.80 5.01
C HIS A 78 19.71 3.51 5.01
N GLY A 79 19.45 2.59 4.08
CA GLY A 79 20.23 1.36 3.92
C GLY A 79 20.05 0.36 5.08
N ILE A 80 19.00 0.50 5.89
CA ILE A 80 18.65 -0.46 6.94
C ILE A 80 17.88 -1.62 6.29
N PRO A 81 18.38 -2.87 6.36
CA PRO A 81 17.72 -4.00 5.72
C PRO A 81 16.32 -4.26 6.29
N VAL A 82 15.34 -4.42 5.39
CA VAL A 82 13.96 -4.82 5.73
C VAL A 82 13.66 -6.14 5.03
N GLY A 83 13.15 -7.11 5.79
CA GLY A 83 12.77 -8.43 5.25
C GLY A 83 11.61 -8.34 4.23
N PRO A 84 11.33 -9.40 3.47
CA PRO A 84 10.35 -9.39 2.39
C PRO A 84 8.88 -9.29 2.85
N GLY A 85 8.62 -9.33 4.16
CA GLY A 85 7.27 -9.41 4.75
C GLY A 85 7.03 -10.75 5.46
N ARG A 86 6.05 -10.80 6.36
CA ARG A 86 5.63 -12.04 7.04
C ARG A 86 4.13 -12.02 7.35
N GLY A 87 3.53 -13.19 7.50
CA GLY A 87 2.12 -13.34 7.84
C GLY A 87 1.19 -12.88 6.71
N SER A 88 -0.06 -12.56 7.04
CA SER A 88 -1.10 -12.22 6.07
C SER A 88 -0.83 -10.94 5.26
N ALA A 89 0.06 -10.07 5.71
CA ALA A 89 0.42 -8.84 4.99
C ALA A 89 1.02 -9.14 3.60
N ALA A 90 1.62 -10.32 3.40
CA ALA A 90 2.22 -10.72 2.12
C ALA A 90 1.19 -11.00 1.02
N GLY A 91 -0.11 -11.08 1.32
CA GLY A 91 -1.18 -11.31 0.33
C GLY A 91 -1.90 -10.05 -0.14
N SER A 92 -1.44 -8.86 0.26
CA SER A 92 -2.08 -7.58 -0.08
C SER A 92 -1.30 -6.86 -1.19
N ILE A 93 -2.00 -6.51 -2.27
CA ILE A 93 -1.42 -5.69 -3.35
C ILE A 93 -1.11 -4.27 -2.86
N VAL A 94 -1.92 -3.73 -1.92
CA VAL A 94 -1.63 -2.43 -1.27
C VAL A 94 -0.30 -2.49 -0.53
N ALA A 95 -0.06 -3.51 0.28
CA ALA A 95 1.19 -3.67 1.02
C ALA A 95 2.39 -3.84 0.07
N TYR A 96 2.21 -4.52 -1.06
CA TYR A 96 3.25 -4.70 -2.07
C TYR A 96 3.59 -3.40 -2.81
N CYS A 97 2.58 -2.63 -3.23
CA CYS A 97 2.73 -1.33 -3.90
C CYS A 97 3.43 -0.32 -2.99
N LEU A 98 3.08 -0.28 -1.70
CA LEU A 98 3.76 0.53 -0.69
C LEU A 98 5.15 0.01 -0.31
N LYS A 99 5.58 -1.12 -0.87
CA LYS A 99 6.84 -1.78 -0.52
C LYS A 99 6.93 -2.13 0.97
N ILE A 100 5.80 -2.29 1.66
CA ILE A 100 5.74 -2.87 3.02
C ILE A 100 6.14 -4.34 2.94
N THR A 101 5.71 -5.01 1.87
CA THR A 101 6.17 -6.34 1.48
C THR A 101 6.91 -6.29 0.15
N ASN A 102 7.68 -7.34 -0.14
CA ASN A 102 8.40 -7.51 -1.41
C ASN A 102 8.04 -8.83 -2.09
N ILE A 103 6.91 -9.44 -1.70
CA ILE A 103 6.36 -10.66 -2.31
C ILE A 103 5.17 -10.22 -3.15
N ASP A 104 5.18 -10.57 -4.44
CA ASP A 104 4.08 -10.35 -5.36
C ASP A 104 2.88 -11.23 -4.92
N PRO A 105 1.72 -10.63 -4.56
CA PRO A 105 0.65 -11.31 -3.83
C PRO A 105 -0.46 -11.93 -4.69
#